data_AF-A0A849Q5V5-F1
#
_entry.id   AF-A0A849Q5V5-F1
#
_cell.length_a   1.000
_cell.length_b   1.000
_cell.length_c   1.000
_cell.angle_alpha   90.00
_cell.angle_beta   90.00
_cell.angle_gamma   90.00
#
_symmetry.space_group_name_H-M   'P 1'
#
loop_
_entity.id
_entity.type
_entity.pdbx_description
1 polymer ?
#
loop_
_entity_poly.entity_id
_entity_poly.type
_entity_poly.pdbx_seq_one_letter_code
_entity_poly.pdbx_strand_id
1 'polypeptide(L)'
;MGLEVRSNLDNGEGMNMEPNVEGRSHGPMEERTTRSPPAKGRWYIRERTLHMTVGVLIMALALTAMISLSIMGADMDDVETRSTRGPTDNSYMDLASYNGSTECGTCHVLAHDEWKNSFHHKKMRVADDSTVEGEWNTDLVIEVAPGVTVTARLLEDNGEYSVDLDKAGTDVYVIDFVLGGVGWEQRFMTQIGQSHYILPIEWNLATEEWVAYEPQDWYDTSSGEPRSVAKDRSWDLRCAGCHVTGTQIEYNDTSEEWVASYEELGIGCEACHGPGSLHIDPPDGGSRKDYIWSSVDSTLCGSCHNRGESVGMVGGEHTGYSLDEMGDYYLPGDDLDLFFTSIGIYYPDGRTSKVHRQQYPDYTGHPHSDSLSTIKESDRGSATCLKCHSTDYMLAPSEAKPTLETAEFNIECVACHGPHGTTNDHDLR
;
A
#
# COMPACT_ATOMS: atom_id res chain seq x y z
N MET A 1 4.52 51.48 6.80
CA MET A 1 3.08 51.81 6.61
C MET A 1 2.42 50.51 6.18
N GLY A 2 1.84 49.66 7.03
CA GLY A 2 0.98 49.92 8.18
C GLY A 2 -0.48 49.76 7.74
N LEU A 3 -0.96 48.52 7.61
CA LEU A 3 -2.36 48.21 7.32
C LEU A 3 -2.80 47.02 8.19
N GLU A 4 -3.63 47.36 9.17
CA GLU A 4 -4.31 46.49 10.12
C GLU A 4 -5.48 45.76 9.44
N VAL A 5 -5.68 44.49 9.77
CA VAL A 5 -6.96 43.79 9.58
C VAL A 5 -7.49 43.44 10.96
N ARG A 6 -8.64 44.02 11.30
CA ARG A 6 -9.35 43.78 12.56
C ARG A 6 -10.33 42.61 12.43
N SER A 7 -10.26 41.75 13.44
CA SER A 7 -11.21 40.73 13.84
C SER A 7 -12.59 41.30 14.20
N ASN A 8 -13.66 40.53 14.01
CA ASN A 8 -14.90 40.65 14.77
C ASN A 8 -15.48 39.26 15.06
N LEU A 9 -15.43 38.88 16.33
CA LEU A 9 -16.40 38.04 17.02
C LEU A 9 -17.44 39.00 17.63
N ASP A 10 -18.73 38.68 17.63
CA ASP A 10 -19.48 38.34 18.86
C ASP A 10 -20.97 38.01 18.62
N ASN A 11 -21.48 37.29 19.60
CA ASN A 11 -22.76 36.64 19.88
C ASN A 11 -24.03 37.53 19.90
N GLY A 12 -25.19 36.85 19.89
CA GLY A 12 -26.48 37.43 20.33
C GLY A 12 -27.67 36.46 20.31
N GLU A 13 -28.08 36.03 21.50
CA GLU A 13 -29.29 35.26 21.91
C GLU A 13 -30.61 35.94 21.45
N GLY A 14 -31.83 35.39 21.46
CA GLY A 14 -32.51 34.23 22.07
C GLY A 14 -34.01 34.58 22.27
N MET A 15 -34.88 33.56 22.48
CA MET A 15 -36.27 33.61 23.04
C MET A 15 -37.42 34.11 22.12
N ASN A 16 -38.68 33.62 22.12
CA ASN A 16 -39.41 32.68 22.99
C ASN A 16 -40.82 32.33 22.41
N MET A 17 -41.35 31.18 22.90
CA MET A 17 -42.76 30.88 23.32
C MET A 17 -43.85 30.34 22.34
N GLU A 18 -44.35 29.16 22.74
CA GLU A 18 -45.62 28.48 22.39
C GLU A 18 -46.88 29.19 22.99
N PRO A 19 -48.13 28.66 22.77
CA PRO A 19 -48.68 27.63 23.67
C PRO A 19 -49.65 26.57 23.06
N ASN A 20 -49.44 25.32 23.48
CA ASN A 20 -50.31 24.27 24.05
C ASN A 20 -51.87 24.36 24.03
N VAL A 21 -52.59 23.25 23.73
CA VAL A 21 -53.85 22.78 24.40
C VAL A 21 -54.05 21.25 24.27
N GLU A 22 -54.36 20.59 25.39
CA GLU A 22 -54.65 19.15 25.62
C GLU A 22 -56.12 18.71 25.33
N GLY A 23 -56.38 17.39 25.30
CA GLY A 23 -57.72 16.84 25.59
C GLY A 23 -57.92 15.32 25.40
N ARG A 24 -58.01 14.56 26.50
CA ARG A 24 -58.44 13.14 26.59
C ARG A 24 -59.96 12.99 26.73
N SER A 25 -60.53 11.86 26.25
CA SER A 25 -61.26 10.82 27.04
C SER A 25 -62.53 10.19 26.41
N HIS A 26 -62.67 8.88 26.69
CA HIS A 26 -63.89 8.03 26.84
C HIS A 26 -64.62 7.36 25.63
N GLY A 27 -64.78 6.01 25.71
CA GLY A 27 -65.79 5.18 25.01
C GLY A 27 -67.16 5.19 25.72
N PRO A 28 -68.20 4.36 25.39
CA PRO A 28 -68.15 2.88 25.21
C PRO A 28 -69.20 2.20 24.24
N MET A 29 -69.25 0.84 24.28
CA MET A 29 -70.34 -0.15 24.01
C MET A 29 -70.81 -0.41 22.55
N GLU A 30 -70.57 -1.60 21.96
CA GLU A 30 -71.18 -2.95 22.09
C GLU A 30 -72.20 -3.26 20.97
N GLU A 31 -71.94 -4.28 20.16
CA GLU A 31 -73.00 -5.18 19.68
C GLU A 31 -72.46 -6.59 19.36
N ARG A 32 -73.33 -7.58 19.54
CA ARG A 32 -73.05 -8.99 19.78
C ARG A 32 -73.52 -9.85 18.60
N THR A 33 -73.11 -11.13 18.67
CA THR A 33 -73.66 -12.34 18.03
C THR A 33 -72.90 -12.77 16.75
N THR A 34 -72.53 -14.04 16.53
CA THR A 34 -73.09 -15.34 16.96
C THR A 34 -71.99 -16.41 17.11
N ARG A 35 -72.24 -17.43 17.96
CA ARG A 35 -71.43 -18.66 18.11
C ARG A 35 -72.06 -19.82 17.34
N SER A 36 -71.23 -20.70 16.77
CA SER A 36 -71.55 -22.09 16.41
C SER A 36 -70.57 -23.06 17.10
N PRO A 37 -70.94 -24.34 17.38
CA PRO A 37 -70.27 -25.20 18.36
C PRO A 37 -69.13 -26.08 17.77
N PRO A 38 -68.29 -26.73 18.60
CA PRO A 38 -66.99 -27.26 18.19
C PRO A 38 -67.03 -28.71 17.71
N ALA A 39 -66.22 -29.02 16.69
CA ALA A 39 -65.85 -30.39 16.33
C ALA A 39 -64.48 -30.74 16.94
N LYS A 40 -64.43 -31.86 17.65
CA LYS A 40 -63.23 -32.44 18.27
C LYS A 40 -62.37 -33.13 17.21
N GLY A 41 -61.04 -32.97 17.31
CA GLY A 41 -60.08 -33.94 16.80
C GLY A 41 -58.98 -33.39 15.89
N ARG A 42 -57.77 -33.22 16.44
CA ARG A 42 -56.42 -33.28 15.81
C ARG A 42 -55.44 -32.36 16.56
N TRP A 43 -55.10 -32.71 17.81
CA TRP A 43 -54.12 -31.97 18.61
C TRP A 43 -52.97 -32.84 19.14
N TYR A 44 -52.66 -33.98 18.49
CA TYR A 44 -51.64 -34.90 19.02
C TYR A 44 -50.50 -35.29 18.07
N ILE A 45 -50.47 -34.75 16.83
CA ILE A 45 -49.43 -35.10 15.84
C ILE A 45 -48.56 -33.89 15.43
N ARG A 46 -48.94 -32.64 15.78
CA ARG A 46 -48.21 -31.44 15.37
C ARG A 46 -47.10 -30.98 16.32
N GLU A 47 -47.13 -31.39 17.59
CA GLU A 47 -46.12 -30.96 18.58
C GLU A 47 -44.82 -31.76 18.49
N ARG A 48 -44.90 -33.04 18.09
CA ARG A 48 -43.72 -33.91 17.99
C ARG A 48 -42.78 -33.55 16.82
N THR A 49 -43.33 -33.08 15.70
CA THR A 49 -42.54 -32.65 14.54
C THR A 49 -41.89 -31.28 14.78
N LEU A 50 -42.56 -30.38 15.51
CA LEU A 50 -42.02 -29.06 15.85
C LEU A 50 -40.86 -29.15 16.86
N HIS A 51 -40.95 -30.07 17.84
CA HIS A 51 -39.86 -30.27 18.81
C HIS A 51 -38.63 -30.94 18.20
N MET A 52 -38.80 -31.81 17.20
CA MET A 52 -37.66 -32.40 16.50
C MET A 52 -36.95 -31.41 15.57
N THR A 53 -37.67 -30.54 14.86
CA THR A 53 -37.04 -29.53 13.99
C THR A 53 -36.30 -28.45 14.78
N VAL A 54 -36.85 -28.00 15.91
CA VAL A 54 -36.18 -27.04 16.81
C VAL A 54 -34.95 -27.68 17.47
N GLY A 55 -35.04 -28.95 17.88
CA GLY A 55 -33.90 -29.68 18.47
C GLY A 55 -32.73 -29.85 17.51
N VAL A 56 -32.99 -30.15 16.23
CA VAL A 56 -31.94 -30.28 15.21
C VAL A 56 -31.27 -28.92 14.90
N LEU A 57 -32.04 -27.83 14.87
CA LEU A 57 -31.49 -26.49 14.66
C LEU A 57 -30.61 -26.01 15.83
N ILE A 58 -31.00 -26.31 17.07
CA ILE A 58 -30.19 -25.98 18.26
C ILE A 58 -28.90 -26.80 18.27
N MET A 59 -28.95 -28.08 17.91
CA MET A 59 -27.73 -28.90 17.79
C MET A 59 -26.82 -28.43 16.67
N ALA A 60 -27.37 -28.02 15.52
CA ALA A 60 -26.58 -27.46 14.42
C ALA A 60 -25.87 -26.16 14.82
N LEU A 61 -26.58 -25.26 15.53
CA LEU A 61 -26.01 -24.01 16.05
C LEU A 61 -24.94 -24.24 17.12
N ALA A 62 -25.15 -25.23 18.01
CA ALA A 62 -24.16 -25.61 19.00
C ALA A 62 -22.91 -26.24 18.35
N LEU A 63 -23.09 -27.02 17.28
CA LEU A 63 -21.99 -27.61 16.53
C LEU A 63 -21.20 -26.54 15.77
N THR A 64 -21.86 -25.58 15.13
CA THR A 64 -21.17 -24.44 14.50
C THR A 64 -20.44 -23.59 15.52
N ALA A 65 -21.02 -23.33 16.69
CA ALA A 65 -20.34 -22.59 17.75
C ALA A 65 -19.11 -23.35 18.29
N MET A 66 -19.20 -24.67 18.46
CA MET A 66 -18.05 -25.48 18.88
C MET A 66 -16.95 -25.56 17.82
N ILE A 67 -17.31 -25.59 16.53
CA ILE A 67 -16.34 -25.54 15.42
C ILE A 67 -15.69 -24.14 15.37
N SER A 68 -16.45 -23.06 15.52
CA SER A 68 -15.91 -21.69 15.59
C SER A 68 -14.99 -21.48 16.80
N LEU A 69 -15.32 -22.02 17.98
CA LEU A 69 -14.45 -21.99 19.16
C LEU A 69 -13.19 -22.87 19.01
N SER A 70 -13.26 -23.94 18.21
CA SER A 70 -12.08 -24.77 17.92
C SER A 70 -11.14 -24.11 16.90
N ILE A 71 -11.67 -23.30 15.98
CA ILE A 71 -10.87 -22.49 15.04
C ILE A 71 -10.23 -21.29 15.77
N MET A 72 -10.94 -20.66 16.72
CA MET A 72 -10.39 -19.57 17.53
C MET A 72 -9.36 -20.03 18.59
N GLY A 73 -9.35 -21.31 18.94
CA GLY A 73 -8.42 -21.87 19.92
C GLY A 73 -7.09 -22.38 19.33
N ALA A 74 -6.95 -22.41 17.99
CA ALA A 74 -5.77 -22.96 17.33
C ALA A 74 -4.65 -21.94 17.06
N ASP A 75 -4.88 -20.64 17.33
CA ASP A 75 -3.92 -19.56 17.03
C ASP A 75 -3.34 -18.86 18.28
N MET A 76 -3.49 -19.44 19.48
CA MET A 76 -3.07 -18.78 20.73
C MET A 76 -1.95 -19.48 21.51
N ASP A 77 -1.31 -20.51 20.96
CA ASP A 77 -0.16 -21.14 21.62
C ASP A 77 1.17 -20.55 21.09
N ASP A 78 1.94 -20.01 22.04
CA ASP A 78 3.34 -19.57 22.00
C ASP A 78 3.68 -18.31 21.18
N VAL A 79 3.51 -17.15 21.85
CA VAL A 79 4.21 -15.89 21.56
C VAL A 79 5.34 -15.73 22.58
N GLU A 80 6.44 -16.48 22.38
CA GLU A 80 7.71 -16.17 23.03
C GLU A 80 8.49 -15.13 22.20
N THR A 81 8.83 -14.01 22.84
CA THR A 81 9.90 -13.04 22.50
C THR A 81 9.88 -12.42 21.09
N ARG A 82 9.32 -11.21 20.97
CA ARG A 82 9.39 -10.36 19.78
C ARG A 82 10.53 -9.34 19.94
N SER A 83 11.68 -9.67 19.35
CA SER A 83 12.84 -8.81 19.06
C SER A 83 13.40 -9.37 17.75
N THR A 84 13.51 -8.52 16.71
CA THR A 84 14.29 -8.63 15.45
C THR A 84 14.71 -10.00 14.89
N ARG A 85 13.94 -11.09 15.08
CA ARG A 85 14.25 -12.36 14.42
C ARG A 85 13.84 -12.32 12.96
N GLY A 86 14.75 -11.83 12.13
CA GLY A 86 15.05 -12.53 10.90
C GLY A 86 15.66 -13.91 11.22
N PRO A 87 15.81 -14.77 10.21
CA PRO A 87 16.37 -16.11 10.37
C PRO A 87 17.71 -16.03 11.11
N THR A 88 17.85 -16.85 12.17
CA THR A 88 19.01 -16.80 13.08
C THR A 88 20.33 -17.26 12.45
N ASP A 89 20.28 -17.62 11.16
CA ASP A 89 21.40 -18.01 10.34
C ASP A 89 21.12 -17.57 8.89
N ASN A 90 21.74 -16.46 8.46
CA ASN A 90 21.60 -15.91 7.10
C ASN A 90 21.98 -16.92 6.01
N SER A 91 22.65 -18.03 6.33
CA SER A 91 23.06 -19.04 5.34
C SER A 91 21.90 -19.75 4.65
N TYR A 92 20.69 -19.75 5.23
CA TYR A 92 19.51 -20.29 4.57
C TYR A 92 18.80 -19.27 3.68
N MET A 93 19.03 -17.96 3.85
CA MET A 93 18.33 -16.94 3.06
C MET A 93 18.85 -16.83 1.63
N ASP A 94 20.10 -17.18 1.40
CA ASP A 94 20.64 -17.41 0.05
C ASP A 94 19.89 -18.54 -0.70
N LEU A 95 19.15 -19.40 0.02
CA LEU A 95 18.35 -20.48 -0.55
C LEU A 95 16.86 -20.14 -0.67
N ALA A 96 16.42 -19.01 -0.11
CA ALA A 96 15.02 -18.63 -0.10
C ALA A 96 14.65 -17.96 -1.44
N SER A 97 13.60 -18.47 -2.09
CA SER A 97 12.98 -17.86 -3.26
C SER A 97 11.72 -17.10 -2.90
N TYR A 98 11.36 -16.14 -3.76
CA TYR A 98 10.04 -15.50 -3.78
C TYR A 98 8.98 -16.48 -4.30
N ASN A 99 7.74 -16.31 -3.84
CA ASN A 99 6.59 -17.15 -4.19
C ASN A 99 5.35 -16.37 -4.64
N GLY A 100 5.35 -15.05 -4.47
CA GLY A 100 4.25 -14.15 -4.78
C GLY A 100 3.15 -14.14 -3.72
N SER A 101 2.50 -12.99 -3.57
CA SER A 101 1.50 -12.75 -2.52
C SER A 101 0.27 -13.67 -2.59
N THR A 102 -0.02 -14.23 -3.76
CA THR A 102 -1.12 -15.19 -3.94
C THR A 102 -0.92 -16.44 -3.08
N GLU A 103 0.32 -16.93 -2.94
CA GLU A 103 0.63 -18.09 -2.11
C GLU A 103 0.41 -17.76 -0.62
N CYS A 104 0.80 -16.55 -0.18
CA CYS A 104 0.57 -16.07 1.18
C CYS A 104 -0.92 -16.05 1.54
N GLY A 105 -1.79 -15.71 0.58
CA GLY A 105 -3.24 -15.64 0.73
C GLY A 105 -3.92 -16.99 1.00
N THR A 106 -3.24 -18.12 0.81
CA THR A 106 -3.77 -19.46 1.12
C THR A 106 -3.89 -19.71 2.63
N CYS A 107 -2.98 -19.12 3.42
CA CYS A 107 -2.96 -19.19 4.88
C CYS A 107 -3.42 -17.87 5.53
N HIS A 108 -3.04 -16.73 4.96
CA HIS A 108 -3.29 -15.39 5.51
C HIS A 108 -4.41 -14.63 4.79
N VAL A 109 -5.59 -15.26 4.70
CA VAL A 109 -6.74 -14.75 3.91
C VAL A 109 -7.10 -13.29 4.23
N LEU A 110 -7.21 -12.94 5.52
CA LEU A 110 -7.63 -11.60 5.92
C LEU A 110 -6.61 -10.52 5.51
N ALA A 111 -5.33 -10.73 5.83
CA ALA A 111 -4.28 -9.78 5.49
C ALA A 111 -4.11 -9.62 3.97
N HIS A 112 -4.23 -10.72 3.23
CA HIS A 112 -4.16 -10.70 1.78
C HIS A 112 -5.36 -9.99 1.13
N ASP A 113 -6.57 -10.17 1.65
CA ASP A 113 -7.76 -9.48 1.15
C ASP A 113 -7.70 -7.96 1.42
N GLU A 114 -7.15 -7.55 2.57
CA GLU A 114 -6.87 -6.13 2.84
C GLU A 114 -5.79 -5.60 1.89
N TRP A 115 -4.69 -6.35 1.71
CA TRP A 115 -3.54 -5.92 0.90
C TRP A 115 -3.93 -5.72 -0.57
N LYS A 116 -4.77 -6.59 -1.13
CA LYS A 116 -5.31 -6.44 -2.49
C LYS A 116 -6.04 -5.12 -2.73
N ASN A 117 -6.55 -4.50 -1.67
CA ASN A 117 -7.22 -3.21 -1.78
C ASN A 117 -6.27 -2.02 -1.65
N SER A 118 -5.05 -2.24 -1.12
CA SER A 118 -4.03 -1.22 -0.90
C SER A 118 -3.44 -0.63 -2.19
N PHE A 119 -2.74 0.50 -2.03
CA PHE A 119 -2.00 1.13 -3.11
C PHE A 119 -0.68 0.43 -3.43
N HIS A 120 -0.12 -0.30 -2.45
CA HIS A 120 1.03 -1.16 -2.64
C HIS A 120 0.76 -2.21 -3.72
N HIS A 121 -0.33 -2.97 -3.59
CA HIS A 121 -0.72 -3.95 -4.62
C HIS A 121 -0.99 -3.29 -5.97
N LYS A 122 -1.69 -2.15 -5.98
CA LYS A 122 -2.15 -1.48 -7.21
C LYS A 122 -1.09 -0.61 -7.87
N LYS A 123 0.14 -0.61 -7.37
CA LYS A 123 1.19 0.32 -7.80
C LYS A 123 1.57 0.14 -9.27
N MET A 124 1.59 -1.10 -9.75
CA MET A 124 1.88 -1.45 -11.13
C MET A 124 0.95 -2.56 -11.57
N ARG A 125 0.31 -2.39 -12.73
CA ARG A 125 -0.67 -3.34 -13.28
C ARG A 125 -0.52 -3.44 -14.79
N VAL A 126 -0.91 -4.56 -15.37
CA VAL A 126 -1.05 -4.72 -16.83
C VAL A 126 -2.04 -3.68 -17.34
N ALA A 127 -1.77 -3.10 -18.49
CA ALA A 127 -2.69 -2.16 -19.14
C ALA A 127 -3.82 -2.92 -19.84
N ASP A 128 -5.05 -2.75 -19.35
CA ASP A 128 -6.27 -3.28 -19.94
C ASP A 128 -7.48 -2.43 -19.51
N ASP A 129 -8.67 -2.76 -20.03
CA ASP A 129 -9.95 -2.06 -19.75
C ASP A 129 -10.29 -1.95 -18.25
N SER A 130 -9.70 -2.78 -17.39
CA SER A 130 -9.95 -2.78 -15.95
C SER A 130 -8.97 -1.92 -15.16
N THR A 131 -7.87 -1.50 -15.76
CA THR A 131 -6.78 -0.77 -15.08
C THR A 131 -6.51 0.60 -15.68
N VAL A 132 -6.69 0.76 -16.99
CA VAL A 132 -6.46 2.01 -17.70
C VAL A 132 -7.65 2.95 -17.49
N GLU A 133 -7.34 4.18 -17.10
CA GLU A 133 -8.32 5.25 -16.92
C GLU A 133 -8.06 6.38 -17.94
N GLY A 134 -9.04 7.28 -18.07
CA GLY A 134 -8.97 8.44 -18.97
C GLY A 134 -9.65 8.26 -20.32
N GLU A 135 -9.75 9.36 -21.05
CA GLU A 135 -10.38 9.40 -22.38
C GLU A 135 -9.36 9.03 -23.47
N TRP A 136 -9.65 7.98 -24.23
CA TRP A 136 -8.81 7.46 -25.32
C TRP A 136 -9.43 7.73 -26.70
N ASN A 137 -8.70 7.40 -27.77
CA ASN A 137 -9.10 7.73 -29.15
C ASN A 137 -9.23 9.24 -29.38
N THR A 138 -8.34 10.01 -28.76
CA THR A 138 -8.26 11.47 -28.82
C THR A 138 -6.86 11.94 -29.20
N ASP A 139 -6.76 13.17 -29.69
CA ASP A 139 -5.49 13.86 -29.83
C ASP A 139 -5.16 14.62 -28.53
N LEU A 140 -3.88 14.65 -28.15
CA LEU A 140 -3.35 15.36 -26.99
C LEU A 140 -2.30 16.37 -27.44
N VAL A 141 -2.46 17.64 -27.04
CA VAL A 141 -1.44 18.67 -27.25
C VAL A 141 -0.48 18.68 -26.07
N ILE A 142 0.82 18.50 -26.35
CA ILE A 142 1.90 18.46 -25.37
C ILE A 142 2.77 19.70 -25.58
N GLU A 143 2.98 20.50 -24.52
CA GLU A 143 3.99 21.56 -24.53
C GLU A 143 5.35 20.97 -24.10
N VAL A 144 6.27 20.84 -25.05
CA VAL A 144 7.60 20.21 -24.81
C VAL A 144 8.62 21.22 -24.26
N ALA A 145 8.41 22.50 -24.57
CA ALA A 145 9.19 23.64 -24.09
C ALA A 145 8.36 24.92 -24.26
N PRO A 146 8.70 26.03 -23.57
CA PRO A 146 7.94 27.28 -23.69
C PRO A 146 7.71 27.71 -25.14
N GLY A 147 6.46 27.61 -25.61
CA GLY A 147 6.06 27.97 -26.97
C GLY A 147 6.34 26.92 -28.06
N VAL A 148 6.77 25.71 -27.71
CA VAL A 148 6.94 24.56 -28.61
C VAL A 148 5.92 23.50 -28.22
N THR A 149 4.97 23.21 -29.11
CA THR A 149 3.89 22.25 -28.87
C THR A 149 3.87 21.18 -29.95
N VAL A 150 3.57 19.96 -29.54
CA VAL A 150 3.41 18.78 -30.40
C VAL A 150 2.02 18.19 -30.18
N THR A 151 1.59 17.29 -31.06
CA THR A 151 0.31 16.59 -30.89
C THR A 151 0.54 15.09 -30.99
N ALA A 152 0.34 14.40 -29.88
CA ALA A 152 0.28 12.94 -29.84
C ALA A 152 -1.16 12.48 -30.05
N ARG A 153 -1.35 11.23 -30.47
CA ARG A 153 -2.65 10.58 -30.51
C ARG A 153 -2.68 9.40 -29.54
N LEU A 154 -3.70 9.41 -28.70
CA LEU A 154 -4.01 8.33 -27.76
C LEU A 154 -4.96 7.37 -28.44
N LEU A 155 -4.61 6.10 -28.47
CA LEU A 155 -5.31 5.08 -29.24
C LEU A 155 -5.78 3.96 -28.32
N GLU A 156 -6.99 3.48 -28.55
CA GLU A 156 -7.51 2.24 -27.98
C GLU A 156 -8.18 1.43 -29.11
N ASP A 157 -7.81 0.16 -29.22
CA ASP A 157 -8.43 -0.80 -30.13
C ASP A 157 -8.58 -2.18 -29.47
N ASN A 158 -9.82 -2.54 -29.13
CA ASN A 158 -10.17 -3.83 -28.51
C ASN A 158 -9.43 -4.09 -27.18
N GLY A 159 -9.30 -3.05 -26.35
CA GLY A 159 -8.63 -3.14 -25.05
C GLY A 159 -7.10 -3.13 -25.11
N GLU A 160 -6.51 -2.94 -26.30
CA GLU A 160 -5.09 -2.60 -26.45
C GLU A 160 -4.94 -1.07 -26.52
N TYR A 161 -4.07 -0.53 -25.67
CA TYR A 161 -3.81 0.90 -25.56
C TYR A 161 -2.46 1.25 -26.16
N SER A 162 -2.38 2.35 -26.92
CA SER A 162 -1.13 2.84 -27.49
C SER A 162 -1.07 4.37 -27.62
N VAL A 163 0.14 4.89 -27.79
CA VAL A 163 0.39 6.31 -28.03
C VAL A 163 1.18 6.47 -29.32
N ASP A 164 0.61 7.23 -30.26
CA ASP A 164 1.28 7.68 -31.48
C ASP A 164 1.85 9.08 -31.24
N LEU A 165 3.16 9.17 -31.01
CA LEU A 165 3.83 10.42 -30.60
C LEU A 165 3.98 11.42 -31.76
N ASP A 166 3.98 10.96 -33.01
CA ASP A 166 4.13 11.81 -34.19
C ASP A 166 2.81 12.10 -34.91
N LYS A 167 1.74 11.38 -34.57
CA LYS A 167 0.40 11.44 -35.19
C LYS A 167 0.40 11.07 -36.69
N ALA A 168 1.54 10.70 -37.24
CA ALA A 168 1.75 10.17 -38.57
C ALA A 168 1.65 8.63 -38.58
N GLY A 169 1.65 8.01 -37.41
CA GLY A 169 1.59 6.55 -37.23
C GLY A 169 2.94 5.88 -37.42
N THR A 170 4.05 6.63 -37.33
CA THR A 170 5.41 6.07 -37.43
C THR A 170 6.09 5.88 -36.07
N ASP A 171 5.66 6.62 -35.05
CA ASP A 171 6.13 6.52 -33.66
C ASP A 171 5.00 6.04 -32.73
N VAL A 172 4.49 4.83 -32.98
CA VAL A 172 3.41 4.20 -32.19
C VAL A 172 3.98 3.24 -31.16
N TYR A 173 3.61 3.46 -29.89
CA TYR A 173 4.08 2.70 -28.73
C TYR A 173 2.91 2.03 -28.02
N VAL A 174 2.90 0.69 -27.99
CA VAL A 174 1.92 -0.09 -27.23
C VAL A 174 2.22 0.01 -25.74
N ILE A 175 1.18 0.13 -24.93
CA ILE A 175 1.28 0.25 -23.49
C ILE A 175 1.16 -1.14 -22.87
N ASP A 176 2.22 -1.57 -22.17
CA ASP A 176 2.25 -2.86 -21.47
C ASP A 176 1.70 -2.74 -20.05
N PHE A 177 2.01 -1.61 -19.39
CA PHE A 177 1.72 -1.43 -17.97
C PHE A 177 1.27 -0.01 -17.61
N VAL A 178 0.45 0.06 -16.56
CA VAL A 178 0.05 1.28 -15.86
C VAL A 178 0.78 1.34 -14.52
N LEU A 179 1.42 2.48 -14.25
CA LEU A 179 2.01 2.82 -12.96
C LEU A 179 1.13 3.84 -12.22
N GLY A 180 0.81 3.55 -10.98
CA GLY A 180 -0.02 4.39 -10.14
C GLY A 180 -1.52 4.22 -10.41
N GLY A 181 -2.23 5.33 -10.47
CA GLY A 181 -3.69 5.39 -10.38
C GLY A 181 -4.18 5.37 -8.93
N VAL A 182 -5.46 5.06 -8.74
CA VAL A 182 -6.09 4.99 -7.41
C VAL A 182 -6.17 6.35 -6.68
N GLY A 183 -6.61 7.37 -7.40
CA GLY A 183 -6.93 8.71 -6.90
C GLY A 183 -5.87 9.79 -7.11
N TRP A 184 -4.77 9.49 -7.81
CA TRP A 184 -3.68 10.43 -8.09
C TRP A 184 -3.39 10.52 -9.60
N GLU A 185 -2.35 9.84 -10.07
CA GLU A 185 -1.82 9.96 -11.43
C GLU A 185 -1.56 8.56 -12.01
N GLN A 186 -1.92 8.32 -13.27
CA GLN A 186 -1.52 7.13 -14.02
C GLN A 186 -0.46 7.48 -15.05
N ARG A 187 0.67 6.78 -14.98
CA ARG A 187 1.72 6.81 -15.99
C ARG A 187 1.72 5.50 -16.77
N PHE A 188 2.14 5.57 -18.01
CA PHE A 188 2.03 4.45 -18.95
C PHE A 188 3.42 4.02 -19.41
N MET A 189 3.64 2.72 -19.50
CA MET A 189 4.93 2.17 -19.91
C MET A 189 4.82 1.40 -21.21
N THR A 190 5.86 1.52 -22.02
CA THR A 190 6.03 0.78 -23.26
C THR A 190 7.38 0.08 -23.27
N GLN A 191 7.45 -1.09 -23.88
CA GLN A 191 8.69 -1.78 -24.14
C GLN A 191 9.36 -1.26 -25.42
N ILE A 192 10.63 -0.86 -25.32
CA ILE A 192 11.50 -0.55 -26.45
C ILE A 192 12.73 -1.45 -26.33
N GLY A 193 12.93 -2.31 -27.34
CA GLY A 193 13.97 -3.34 -27.24
C GLY A 193 13.63 -4.33 -26.13
N GLN A 194 14.49 -4.46 -25.13
CA GLN A 194 14.23 -5.33 -23.96
C GLN A 194 13.80 -4.57 -22.71
N SER A 195 13.99 -3.25 -22.67
CA SER A 195 13.67 -2.41 -21.51
C SER A 195 12.31 -1.73 -21.64
N HIS A 196 11.75 -1.33 -20.50
CA HIS A 196 10.54 -0.52 -20.43
C HIS A 196 10.87 0.96 -20.19
N TYR A 197 10.04 1.84 -20.73
CA TYR A 197 10.18 3.28 -20.59
C TYR A 197 8.82 3.90 -20.26
N ILE A 198 8.83 4.93 -19.42
CA ILE A 198 7.63 5.71 -19.12
C ILE A 198 7.37 6.68 -20.29
N LEU A 199 6.18 6.60 -20.86
CA LEU A 199 5.71 7.46 -21.95
C LEU A 199 5.55 8.91 -21.49
N PRO A 200 5.59 9.91 -22.41
CA PRO A 200 5.62 11.32 -22.04
C PRO A 200 4.26 11.90 -21.65
N ILE A 201 3.34 11.03 -21.19
CA ILE A 201 1.96 11.37 -20.85
C ILE A 201 1.59 10.77 -19.49
N GLU A 202 0.68 11.45 -18.82
CA GLU A 202 0.09 11.01 -17.57
C GLU A 202 -1.38 11.41 -17.52
N TRP A 203 -2.22 10.56 -16.92
CA TRP A 203 -3.60 10.89 -16.62
C TRP A 203 -3.72 11.33 -15.16
N ASN A 204 -4.15 12.57 -14.94
CA ASN A 204 -4.42 13.08 -13.60
C ASN A 204 -5.87 12.78 -13.21
N LEU A 205 -6.08 11.94 -12.19
CA LEU A 205 -7.42 11.54 -11.75
C LEU A 205 -8.14 12.63 -10.95
N ALA A 206 -7.41 13.57 -10.35
CA ALA A 206 -8.03 14.64 -9.57
C ALA A 206 -8.63 15.72 -10.47
N THR A 207 -8.01 16.01 -11.62
CA THR A 207 -8.49 16.97 -12.61
C THR A 207 -9.19 16.32 -13.80
N GLU A 208 -9.08 15.01 -13.96
CA GLU A 208 -9.57 14.27 -15.14
C GLU A 208 -8.97 14.81 -16.45
N GLU A 209 -7.66 15.05 -16.44
CA GLU A 209 -6.94 15.65 -17.56
C GLU A 209 -5.67 14.85 -17.92
N TRP A 210 -5.41 14.79 -19.22
CA TRP A 210 -4.13 14.37 -19.75
C TRP A 210 -3.09 15.48 -19.56
N VAL A 211 -1.95 15.14 -18.99
CA VAL A 211 -0.83 16.05 -18.75
C VAL A 211 0.46 15.49 -19.35
N ALA A 212 1.40 16.38 -19.66
CA ALA A 212 2.72 16.01 -20.13
C ALA A 212 3.57 15.48 -18.97
N TYR A 213 4.32 14.41 -19.21
CA TYR A 213 5.27 13.84 -18.25
C TYR A 213 6.66 13.78 -18.88
N GLU A 214 7.61 14.57 -18.38
CA GLU A 214 9.01 14.59 -18.88
C GLU A 214 9.14 14.56 -20.43
N PRO A 215 8.37 15.38 -21.18
CA PRO A 215 8.30 15.27 -22.64
C PRO A 215 9.64 15.51 -23.34
N GLN A 216 10.55 16.25 -22.69
CA GLN A 216 11.91 16.47 -23.21
C GLN A 216 12.73 15.18 -23.33
N ASP A 217 12.35 14.08 -22.68
CA ASP A 217 13.00 12.79 -22.87
C ASP A 217 12.66 12.17 -24.24
N TRP A 218 11.48 12.50 -24.78
CA TRP A 218 10.90 11.92 -25.99
C TRP A 218 10.85 12.87 -27.19
N TYR A 219 11.06 14.18 -27.00
CA TYR A 219 11.05 15.19 -28.06
C TYR A 219 12.27 16.10 -28.00
N ASP A 220 12.72 16.59 -29.16
CA ASP A 220 13.64 17.73 -29.23
C ASP A 220 12.92 19.01 -28.80
N THR A 221 13.45 19.71 -27.79
CA THR A 221 12.80 20.89 -27.19
C THR A 221 12.83 22.13 -28.09
N SER A 222 13.59 22.11 -29.19
CA SER A 222 13.70 23.22 -30.14
C SER A 222 12.82 23.03 -31.36
N SER A 223 12.70 21.81 -31.88
CA SER A 223 11.89 21.50 -33.07
C SER A 223 10.53 20.87 -32.75
N GLY A 224 10.41 20.19 -31.60
CA GLY A 224 9.26 19.33 -31.28
C GLY A 224 9.26 18.00 -32.02
N GLU A 225 10.34 17.66 -32.76
CA GLU A 225 10.42 16.36 -33.43
C GLU A 225 10.63 15.24 -32.39
N PRO A 226 10.00 14.06 -32.56
CA PRO A 226 10.29 12.90 -31.73
C PRO A 226 11.77 12.54 -31.76
N ARG A 227 12.27 12.02 -30.64
CA ARG A 227 13.63 11.49 -30.53
C ARG A 227 13.61 10.16 -29.77
N SER A 228 14.64 9.36 -30.00
CA SER A 228 14.84 8.16 -29.19
C SER A 228 15.13 8.54 -27.75
N VAL A 229 14.38 7.93 -26.82
CA VAL A 229 14.64 8.03 -25.39
C VAL A 229 16.02 7.44 -25.05
N ALA A 230 16.74 8.06 -24.13
CA ALA A 230 18.05 7.57 -23.70
C ALA A 230 17.90 6.29 -22.86
N LYS A 231 18.77 5.30 -23.04
CA LYS A 231 18.64 3.98 -22.41
C LYS A 231 18.73 4.01 -20.89
N ASP A 232 19.51 4.94 -20.36
CA ASP A 232 19.63 5.19 -18.92
C ASP A 232 18.35 5.79 -18.33
N ARG A 233 17.37 6.21 -19.15
CA ARG A 233 16.02 6.61 -18.70
C ARG A 233 15.03 5.44 -18.61
N SER A 234 15.48 4.21 -18.82
CA SER A 234 14.64 3.02 -18.64
C SER A 234 14.03 2.97 -17.24
N TRP A 235 12.79 2.52 -17.17
CA TRP A 235 12.10 2.23 -15.92
C TRP A 235 12.82 1.12 -15.14
N ASP A 236 13.37 0.14 -15.85
CA ASP A 236 14.12 -0.98 -15.31
C ASP A 236 15.27 -0.51 -14.41
N LEU A 237 16.09 0.43 -14.88
CA LEU A 237 17.20 1.01 -14.12
C LEU A 237 16.74 1.95 -13.01
N ARG A 238 15.72 2.78 -13.28
CA ARG A 238 15.38 3.92 -12.41
C ARG A 238 14.25 3.67 -11.42
N CYS A 239 13.45 2.62 -11.60
CA CYS A 239 12.15 2.51 -10.92
C CYS A 239 11.79 1.10 -10.47
N ALA A 240 12.26 0.05 -11.15
CA ALA A 240 11.78 -1.32 -10.94
C ALA A 240 11.85 -1.76 -9.47
N GLY A 241 13.01 -1.64 -8.81
CA GLY A 241 13.21 -2.14 -7.45
C GLY A 241 12.27 -1.57 -6.39
N CYS A 242 11.66 -0.40 -6.62
CA CYS A 242 10.68 0.20 -5.72
C CYS A 242 9.22 -0.02 -6.13
N HIS A 243 8.96 -0.61 -7.31
CA HIS A 243 7.62 -0.68 -7.92
C HIS A 243 7.16 -2.11 -8.27
N VAL A 244 8.03 -3.11 -8.16
CA VAL A 244 7.72 -4.54 -8.28
C VAL A 244 8.39 -5.33 -7.15
N THR A 245 8.00 -6.59 -6.98
CA THR A 245 8.49 -7.45 -5.90
C THR A 245 9.40 -8.56 -6.44
N GLY A 246 10.48 -8.85 -5.73
CA GLY A 246 11.48 -9.84 -6.15
C GLY A 246 12.28 -9.39 -7.37
N THR A 247 12.61 -8.10 -7.44
CA THR A 247 13.32 -7.51 -8.59
C THR A 247 14.72 -8.09 -8.74
N GLN A 248 15.13 -8.31 -9.98
CA GLN A 248 16.50 -8.56 -10.41
C GLN A 248 16.79 -7.70 -11.64
N ILE A 249 17.99 -7.14 -11.76
CA ILE A 249 18.39 -6.27 -12.87
C ILE A 249 19.68 -6.76 -13.49
N GLU A 250 19.69 -6.84 -14.81
CA GLU A 250 20.86 -7.18 -15.60
C GLU A 250 21.17 -6.06 -16.60
N TYR A 251 22.45 -5.87 -16.91
CA TYR A 251 22.88 -5.01 -18.00
C TYR A 251 23.35 -5.85 -19.18
N ASN A 252 22.78 -5.59 -20.36
CA ASN A 252 23.14 -6.25 -21.60
C ASN A 252 24.15 -5.40 -22.38
N ASP A 253 25.43 -5.79 -22.38
CA ASP A 253 26.49 -5.06 -23.08
C ASP A 253 26.27 -4.91 -24.60
N THR A 254 25.49 -5.79 -25.23
CA THR A 254 25.27 -5.77 -26.69
C THR A 254 24.19 -4.78 -27.08
N SER A 255 23.08 -4.77 -26.34
CA SER A 255 22.00 -3.80 -26.57
C SER A 255 22.17 -2.51 -25.76
N GLU A 256 23.12 -2.47 -24.81
CA GLU A 256 23.36 -1.39 -23.83
C GLU A 256 22.09 -1.07 -23.03
N GLU A 257 21.32 -2.10 -22.70
CA GLU A 257 20.03 -2.00 -22.01
C GLU A 257 20.11 -2.57 -20.60
N TRP A 258 19.35 -1.96 -19.70
CA TRP A 258 19.04 -2.53 -18.39
C TRP A 258 17.71 -3.25 -18.46
N VAL A 259 17.68 -4.50 -18.03
CA VAL A 259 16.49 -5.34 -18.10
C VAL A 259 16.17 -5.82 -16.69
N ALA A 260 15.01 -5.42 -16.18
CA ALA A 260 14.50 -5.86 -14.91
C ALA A 260 13.62 -7.10 -15.09
N SER A 261 13.77 -8.06 -14.20
CA SER A 261 12.83 -9.16 -13.97
C SER A 261 12.30 -9.10 -12.55
N TYR A 262 11.17 -9.73 -12.30
CA TYR A 262 10.46 -9.65 -11.02
C TYR A 262 9.52 -10.84 -10.85
N GLU A 263 9.21 -11.17 -9.60
CA GLU A 263 8.25 -12.25 -9.27
C GLU A 263 6.81 -11.74 -9.35
N GLU A 264 6.56 -10.51 -8.90
CA GLU A 264 5.19 -9.98 -8.78
C GLU A 264 5.12 -8.49 -9.13
N LEU A 265 4.07 -8.11 -9.86
CA LEU A 265 3.75 -6.72 -10.17
C LEU A 265 3.26 -5.97 -8.92
N GLY A 266 3.76 -4.76 -8.72
CA GLY A 266 3.44 -3.96 -7.54
C GLY A 266 4.19 -4.43 -6.30
N ILE A 267 3.78 -3.90 -5.15
CA ILE A 267 4.41 -4.15 -3.86
C ILE A 267 3.63 -5.24 -3.13
N GLY A 268 4.14 -6.46 -3.23
CA GLY A 268 3.62 -7.67 -2.63
C GLY A 268 4.07 -7.88 -1.18
N CYS A 269 3.60 -8.95 -0.56
CA CYS A 269 3.93 -9.33 0.82
C CYS A 269 5.45 -9.43 1.01
N GLU A 270 6.13 -10.08 0.06
CA GLU A 270 7.56 -10.39 0.15
C GLU A 270 8.48 -9.17 -0.07
N ALA A 271 7.93 -8.03 -0.53
CA ALA A 271 8.68 -6.76 -0.53
C ALA A 271 8.94 -6.24 0.89
N CYS A 272 8.04 -6.56 1.85
CA CYS A 272 8.18 -6.17 3.25
C CYS A 272 8.63 -7.32 4.14
N HIS A 273 8.26 -8.54 3.78
CA HIS A 273 8.48 -9.74 4.58
C HIS A 273 9.64 -10.61 4.08
N GLY A 274 10.30 -10.22 2.99
CA GLY A 274 11.36 -10.99 2.33
C GLY A 274 10.87 -12.27 1.63
N PRO A 275 11.77 -13.03 0.97
CA PRO A 275 11.45 -14.29 0.30
C PRO A 275 10.77 -15.32 1.22
N GLY A 276 9.59 -15.83 0.84
CA GLY A 276 8.72 -16.63 1.70
C GLY A 276 8.82 -18.15 1.57
N SER A 277 9.63 -18.68 0.66
CA SER A 277 9.70 -20.14 0.41
C SER A 277 10.00 -20.98 1.65
N LEU A 278 10.96 -20.57 2.49
CA LEU A 278 11.32 -21.28 3.71
C LEU A 278 10.27 -21.08 4.83
N HIS A 279 9.49 -20.01 4.78
CA HIS A 279 8.33 -19.83 5.63
C HIS A 279 7.23 -20.85 5.30
N ILE A 280 7.02 -21.14 4.02
CA ILE A 280 6.02 -22.11 3.56
C ILE A 280 6.43 -23.54 3.96
N ASP A 281 7.68 -23.91 3.65
CA ASP A 281 8.25 -25.23 3.91
C ASP A 281 9.62 -25.15 4.63
N PRO A 282 9.61 -25.08 5.98
CA PRO A 282 10.84 -25.01 6.77
C PRO A 282 11.75 -26.25 6.62
N PRO A 283 13.06 -26.08 6.34
CA PRO A 283 13.96 -27.20 6.01
C PRO A 283 14.26 -28.15 7.18
N ASP A 284 14.08 -27.69 8.42
CA ASP A 284 14.36 -28.45 9.65
C ASP A 284 13.09 -28.79 10.46
N GLY A 285 11.92 -28.52 9.89
CA GLY A 285 10.64 -28.62 10.61
C GLY A 285 10.50 -27.61 11.74
N GLY A 286 11.32 -26.56 11.75
CA GLY A 286 11.25 -25.44 12.69
C GLY A 286 9.97 -24.61 12.55
N SER A 287 9.84 -23.59 13.39
CA SER A 287 8.69 -22.70 13.33
C SER A 287 8.75 -21.88 12.05
N ARG A 288 7.65 -21.85 11.29
CA ARG A 288 7.53 -20.98 10.08
C ARG A 288 7.86 -19.52 10.38
N LYS A 289 7.57 -19.07 11.60
CA LYS A 289 7.84 -17.69 12.05
C LYS A 289 9.34 -17.35 12.06
N ASP A 290 10.21 -18.36 12.14
CA ASP A 290 11.67 -18.15 12.14
C ASP A 290 12.23 -17.89 10.72
N TYR A 291 11.41 -18.13 9.68
CA TYR A 291 11.80 -18.05 8.27
C TYR A 291 11.07 -16.94 7.50
N ILE A 292 10.55 -15.93 8.20
CA ILE A 292 9.91 -14.76 7.59
C ILE A 292 10.24 -13.52 8.41
N TRP A 293 10.44 -12.38 7.75
CA TRP A 293 10.70 -11.15 8.47
C TRP A 293 9.42 -10.51 8.99
N SER A 294 9.47 -10.01 10.22
CA SER A 294 8.45 -9.12 10.81
C SER A 294 9.18 -7.97 11.48
N SER A 295 9.41 -6.88 10.77
CA SER A 295 10.02 -5.67 11.33
C SER A 295 9.03 -4.52 11.41
N VAL A 296 9.24 -3.65 12.41
CA VAL A 296 8.58 -2.34 12.50
C VAL A 296 9.50 -1.21 12.08
N ASP A 297 10.76 -1.51 11.77
CA ASP A 297 11.79 -0.54 11.42
C ASP A 297 11.42 0.29 10.18
N SER A 298 11.51 1.60 10.28
CA SER A 298 11.22 2.50 9.15
C SER A 298 12.23 2.40 8.01
N THR A 299 13.42 1.83 8.21
CA THR A 299 14.39 1.55 7.12
C THR A 299 13.79 0.66 6.04
N LEU A 300 12.92 -0.29 6.42
CA LEU A 300 12.18 -1.13 5.48
C LEU A 300 11.34 -0.28 4.53
N CYS A 301 10.61 0.70 5.06
CA CYS A 301 9.84 1.64 4.26
C CYS A 301 10.77 2.59 3.47
N GLY A 302 11.90 2.98 4.07
CA GLY A 302 12.94 3.81 3.49
C GLY A 302 13.68 3.18 2.32
N SER A 303 13.61 1.88 2.12
CA SER A 303 14.12 1.22 0.90
C SER A 303 13.43 1.72 -0.38
N CYS A 304 12.18 2.20 -0.26
CA CYS A 304 11.35 2.66 -1.36
C CYS A 304 10.88 4.12 -1.22
N HIS A 305 10.50 4.55 -0.01
CA HIS A 305 9.99 5.90 0.29
C HIS A 305 11.11 6.92 0.47
N ASN A 306 12.04 6.89 -0.47
CA ASN A 306 13.30 7.58 -0.39
C ASN A 306 13.69 8.09 -1.79
N ARG A 307 14.67 8.97 -1.81
CA ARG A 307 15.18 9.58 -3.02
C ARG A 307 16.69 9.62 -2.93
N GLY A 308 17.36 9.23 -4.00
CA GLY A 308 18.79 8.98 -3.97
C GLY A 308 19.17 8.04 -5.09
N GLU A 309 20.27 7.32 -4.89
CA GLU A 309 20.79 6.33 -5.82
C GLU A 309 21.36 5.14 -5.04
N SER A 310 21.42 3.96 -5.66
CA SER A 310 22.06 2.79 -5.05
C SER A 310 23.51 3.06 -4.69
N VAL A 311 24.04 2.34 -3.71
CA VAL A 311 25.50 2.29 -3.48
C VAL A 311 26.18 1.49 -4.59
N GLY A 312 25.57 0.37 -4.98
CA GLY A 312 25.98 -0.46 -6.11
C GLY A 312 25.76 0.17 -7.47
N MET A 313 26.38 -0.44 -8.48
CA MET A 313 26.20 -0.09 -9.88
C MET A 313 25.95 -1.33 -10.73
N VAL A 314 25.12 -1.19 -11.77
CA VAL A 314 24.88 -2.21 -12.78
C VAL A 314 25.10 -1.60 -14.15
N GLY A 315 25.96 -2.19 -14.97
CA GLY A 315 26.34 -1.60 -16.25
C GLY A 315 27.08 -0.26 -16.15
N GLY A 316 27.67 0.05 -14.98
CA GLY A 316 28.39 1.31 -14.72
C GLY A 316 27.50 2.48 -14.29
N GLU A 317 26.21 2.26 -14.07
CA GLU A 317 25.26 3.27 -13.59
C GLU A 317 24.68 2.85 -12.23
N HIS A 318 24.39 3.84 -11.38
CA HIS A 318 23.61 3.62 -10.17
C HIS A 318 22.12 3.44 -10.52
N THR A 319 21.45 2.53 -9.81
CA THR A 319 20.01 2.32 -9.92
C THR A 319 19.25 3.37 -9.11
N GLY A 320 17.97 3.55 -9.42
CA GLY A 320 17.07 4.43 -8.65
C GLY A 320 16.53 3.80 -7.35
N TYR A 321 17.01 2.62 -6.97
CA TYR A 321 16.51 1.82 -5.84
C TYR A 321 17.67 1.16 -5.08
N SER A 322 17.37 0.46 -3.99
CA SER A 322 18.39 -0.09 -3.08
C SER A 322 19.16 -1.27 -3.72
N LEU A 323 20.48 -1.15 -3.80
CA LEU A 323 21.42 -2.16 -4.30
C LEU A 323 22.81 -1.89 -3.72
N ASP A 324 23.49 -2.91 -3.18
CA ASP A 324 24.83 -2.75 -2.61
C ASP A 324 25.97 -2.91 -3.63
N GLU A 325 27.21 -2.73 -3.19
CA GLU A 325 28.42 -2.85 -4.04
C GLU A 325 28.59 -4.24 -4.67
N MET A 326 27.99 -5.28 -4.10
CA MET A 326 28.07 -6.66 -4.58
C MET A 326 26.97 -6.97 -5.60
N GLY A 327 25.97 -6.10 -5.73
CA GLY A 327 24.79 -6.31 -6.56
C GLY A 327 23.67 -7.04 -5.82
N ASP A 328 23.73 -7.10 -4.50
CA ASP A 328 22.67 -7.67 -3.67
C ASP A 328 21.61 -6.60 -3.37
N TYR A 329 20.37 -7.06 -3.25
CA TYR A 329 19.22 -6.20 -2.95
C TYR A 329 18.98 -6.09 -1.45
N TYR A 330 18.45 -4.95 -1.03
CA TYR A 330 18.03 -4.75 0.35
C TYR A 330 16.99 -5.80 0.77
N LEU A 331 17.24 -6.47 1.88
CA LEU A 331 16.27 -7.31 2.59
C LEU A 331 15.88 -6.68 3.93
N PRO A 332 14.69 -6.99 4.46
CA PRO A 332 14.27 -6.45 5.74
C PRO A 332 15.29 -6.74 6.85
N GLY A 333 15.72 -5.71 7.58
CA GLY A 333 16.71 -5.83 8.65
C GLY A 333 18.15 -5.57 8.23
N ASP A 334 18.41 -5.38 6.93
CA ASP A 334 19.68 -4.86 6.46
C ASP A 334 19.87 -3.39 6.87
N ASP A 335 21.13 -2.97 6.90
CA ASP A 335 21.48 -1.56 7.04
C ASP A 335 21.33 -0.85 5.69
N LEU A 336 20.26 -0.05 5.56
CA LEU A 336 19.90 0.62 4.31
C LEU A 336 21.03 1.50 3.75
N ASP A 337 21.89 2.07 4.60
CA ASP A 337 23.00 2.93 4.16
C ASP A 337 24.06 2.16 3.36
N LEU A 338 24.08 0.82 3.45
CA LEU A 338 24.94 -0.04 2.62
C LEU A 338 24.38 -0.28 1.21
N PHE A 339 23.09 -0.02 1.00
CA PHE A 339 22.39 -0.28 -0.27
C PHE A 339 21.95 1.00 -0.98
N PHE A 340 21.77 2.11 -0.25
CA PHE A 340 21.18 3.32 -0.83
C PHE A 340 21.74 4.62 -0.24
N THR A 341 22.21 5.50 -1.10
CA THR A 341 22.64 6.85 -0.72
C THR A 341 21.47 7.82 -0.85
N SER A 342 20.84 8.13 0.28
CA SER A 342 19.71 9.07 0.36
C SER A 342 20.14 10.52 0.08
N ILE A 343 19.28 11.31 -0.54
CA ILE A 343 19.50 12.75 -0.66
C ILE A 343 19.47 13.40 0.73
N GLY A 344 20.49 14.19 1.07
CA GLY A 344 20.58 14.88 2.36
C GLY A 344 19.71 16.15 2.46
N ILE A 345 18.62 16.25 1.70
CA ILE A 345 17.78 17.45 1.67
C ILE A 345 16.54 17.24 2.53
N TYR A 346 16.49 17.96 3.65
CA TYR A 346 15.36 17.98 4.57
C TYR A 346 14.46 19.18 4.27
N TYR A 347 13.15 18.94 4.11
CA TYR A 347 12.17 20.00 3.94
C TYR A 347 11.13 19.99 5.07
N PRO A 348 11.32 20.79 6.14
CA PRO A 348 10.45 20.79 7.32
C PRO A 348 9.05 21.41 7.09
N ASP A 349 8.53 21.43 5.86
CA ASP A 349 7.28 22.08 5.50
C ASP A 349 6.06 21.14 5.41
N GLY A 350 6.29 19.82 5.54
CA GLY A 350 5.25 18.78 5.48
C GLY A 350 4.54 18.66 4.12
N ARG A 351 5.00 19.38 3.10
CA ARG A 351 4.43 19.37 1.73
C ARG A 351 5.42 18.76 0.75
N THR A 352 6.68 19.13 0.86
CA THR A 352 7.75 18.71 -0.05
C THR A 352 8.03 17.21 0.07
N SER A 353 7.83 16.64 1.27
CA SER A 353 7.83 15.18 1.50
C SER A 353 6.86 14.42 0.60
N LYS A 354 5.67 14.96 0.40
CA LYS A 354 4.58 14.38 -0.39
C LYS A 354 4.80 14.55 -1.90
N VAL A 355 5.37 15.69 -2.31
CA VAL A 355 5.59 16.02 -3.73
C VAL A 355 6.82 15.30 -4.29
N HIS A 356 7.88 15.14 -3.51
CA HIS A 356 9.16 14.61 -4.00
C HIS A 356 9.46 13.18 -3.60
N ARG A 357 8.52 12.49 -2.93
CA ARG A 357 8.66 11.09 -2.46
C ARG A 357 9.88 10.88 -1.55
N GLN A 358 10.11 11.83 -0.65
CA GLN A 358 11.26 11.88 0.28
C GLN A 358 10.82 11.64 1.73
N GLN A 359 9.80 10.79 1.94
CA GLN A 359 9.20 10.60 3.26
C GLN A 359 10.21 10.07 4.30
N TYR A 360 11.08 9.14 3.91
CA TYR A 360 12.10 8.58 4.80
C TYR A 360 13.19 9.60 5.17
N PRO A 361 13.83 10.32 4.22
CA PRO A 361 14.74 11.42 4.56
C PRO A 361 14.13 12.50 5.46
N ASP A 362 12.84 12.84 5.26
CA ASP A 362 12.16 13.80 6.13
C ASP A 362 11.83 13.20 7.51
N TYR A 363 11.54 11.90 7.57
CA TYR A 363 11.34 11.18 8.82
C TYR A 363 12.61 11.14 9.68
N THR A 364 13.77 10.82 9.09
CA THR A 364 15.02 10.69 9.84
C THR A 364 15.45 11.99 10.51
N GLY A 365 15.04 13.15 9.96
CA GLY A 365 15.24 14.47 10.55
C GLY A 365 14.16 14.93 11.55
N HIS A 366 13.10 14.14 11.80
CA HIS A 366 11.97 14.52 12.66
C HIS A 366 12.12 13.94 14.07
N PRO A 367 11.70 14.62 15.16
CA PRO A 367 11.79 14.08 16.53
C PRO A 367 11.13 12.72 16.82
N HIS A 368 10.36 12.19 15.88
CA HIS A 368 9.80 10.84 15.96
C HIS A 368 10.85 9.76 15.70
N SER A 369 11.84 10.01 14.84
CA SER A 369 12.97 9.11 14.59
C SER A 369 13.94 9.03 15.77
N ASP A 370 13.92 10.00 16.69
CA ASP A 370 14.76 10.04 17.89
C ASP A 370 13.97 9.82 19.20
N SER A 371 12.72 9.37 19.08
CA SER A 371 11.78 9.35 20.20
C SER A 371 12.21 8.43 21.34
N LEU A 372 12.70 7.23 21.02
CA LEU A 372 13.17 6.25 22.00
C LEU A 372 14.56 6.61 22.52
N SER A 373 15.48 7.02 21.64
CA SER A 373 16.84 7.43 22.02
C SER A 373 16.80 8.56 23.06
N THR A 374 15.98 9.58 22.81
CA THR A 374 15.78 10.72 23.72
C THR A 374 15.34 10.30 25.12
N ILE A 375 14.45 9.30 25.24
CA ILE A 375 14.00 8.85 26.58
C ILE A 375 15.01 7.93 27.26
N LYS A 376 15.77 7.12 26.50
CA LYS A 376 16.80 6.23 27.05
C LYS A 376 17.96 7.04 27.64
N GLU A 377 18.28 8.17 27.03
CA GLU A 377 19.31 9.10 27.50
C GLU A 377 18.85 10.01 28.66
N SER A 378 17.55 10.05 28.94
CA SER A 378 16.98 10.91 29.97
C SER A 378 16.97 10.23 31.35
N ASP A 379 17.43 10.94 32.39
CA ASP A 379 17.27 10.52 33.79
C ASP A 379 15.80 10.38 34.24
N ARG A 380 14.85 10.86 33.42
CA ARG A 380 13.40 10.74 33.65
C ARG A 380 12.76 9.63 32.81
N GLY A 381 13.55 8.92 31.99
CA GLY A 381 13.08 7.80 31.19
C GLY A 381 12.51 6.70 32.07
N SER A 382 11.36 6.15 31.68
CA SER A 382 10.73 5.05 32.39
C SER A 382 9.86 4.20 31.48
N ALA A 383 9.50 3.00 31.91
CA ALA A 383 8.67 2.08 31.14
C ALA A 383 7.30 2.66 30.76
N THR A 384 6.77 3.66 31.50
CA THR A 384 5.51 4.31 31.14
C THR A 384 5.65 5.25 29.94
N CYS A 385 6.86 5.77 29.67
CA CYS A 385 7.14 6.61 28.50
C CYS A 385 7.04 5.81 27.19
N LEU A 386 7.39 4.53 27.22
CA LEU A 386 7.40 3.66 26.03
C LEU A 386 6.05 3.57 25.33
N LYS A 387 4.94 3.78 26.06
CA LYS A 387 3.59 3.85 25.50
C LYS A 387 3.44 4.86 24.35
N CYS A 388 4.29 5.87 24.31
CA CYS A 388 4.26 6.92 23.30
C CYS A 388 5.61 7.13 22.61
N HIS A 389 6.68 6.45 23.05
CA HIS A 389 8.05 6.68 22.58
C HIS A 389 8.69 5.45 21.93
N SER A 390 7.99 4.32 21.84
CA SER A 390 8.52 3.13 21.15
C SER A 390 7.42 2.35 20.45
N THR A 391 7.65 2.02 19.17
CA THR A 391 6.67 1.36 18.30
C THR A 391 6.49 -0.10 18.63
N ASP A 392 7.58 -0.81 18.88
CA ASP A 392 7.55 -2.16 19.39
C ASP A 392 6.83 -2.26 20.73
N TYR A 393 6.94 -1.26 21.60
CA TYR A 393 6.09 -1.20 22.78
C TYR A 393 4.63 -0.99 22.44
N MET A 394 4.29 -0.05 21.56
CA MET A 394 2.89 0.22 21.21
C MET A 394 2.21 -1.02 20.61
N LEU A 395 2.90 -1.72 19.70
CA LEU A 395 2.35 -2.83 18.91
C LEU A 395 2.48 -4.21 19.58
N ALA A 396 3.35 -4.38 20.58
CA ALA A 396 3.46 -5.65 21.29
C ALA A 396 2.17 -5.99 22.06
N PRO A 397 1.79 -7.27 22.19
CA PRO A 397 0.70 -7.67 23.08
C PRO A 397 1.07 -7.41 24.55
N SER A 398 0.08 -7.45 25.44
CA SER A 398 0.22 -7.05 26.85
C SER A 398 1.33 -7.78 27.62
N GLU A 399 1.53 -9.05 27.29
CA GLU A 399 2.44 -9.99 27.90
C GLU A 399 3.86 -9.92 27.35
N ALA A 400 4.04 -9.28 26.18
CA ALA A 400 5.33 -9.13 25.50
C ALA A 400 5.77 -7.66 25.37
N LYS A 401 5.21 -6.77 26.21
CA LYS A 401 5.63 -5.36 26.21
C LYS A 401 7.12 -5.26 26.60
N PRO A 402 7.96 -4.61 25.79
CA PRO A 402 9.38 -4.43 26.10
C PRO A 402 9.56 -3.50 27.32
N THR A 403 10.74 -3.60 27.92
CA THR A 403 11.21 -2.68 28.96
C THR A 403 11.99 -1.52 28.35
N LEU A 404 12.42 -0.54 29.16
CA LEU A 404 13.24 0.56 28.66
C LEU A 404 14.59 0.06 28.11
N GLU A 405 15.12 -1.03 28.68
CA GLU A 405 16.36 -1.66 28.24
C GLU A 405 16.18 -2.41 26.92
N THR A 406 15.04 -3.08 26.75
CA THR A 406 14.80 -4.02 25.64
C THR A 406 13.96 -3.44 24.51
N ALA A 407 13.41 -2.24 24.64
CA ALA A 407 12.73 -1.56 23.53
C ALA A 407 13.78 -1.18 22.49
N GLU A 408 13.50 -1.41 21.21
CA GLU A 408 14.48 -1.25 20.12
C GLU A 408 14.12 -0.10 19.18
N PHE A 409 12.82 0.16 18.98
CA PHE A 409 12.35 1.01 17.89
C PHE A 409 11.79 2.35 18.37
N ASN A 410 12.05 3.41 17.61
CA ASN A 410 11.54 4.74 17.85
C ASN A 410 10.04 4.80 17.50
N ILE A 411 9.52 5.99 17.18
CA ILE A 411 8.20 6.07 16.55
C ILE A 411 8.41 5.85 15.07
N GLU A 412 8.06 4.65 14.61
CA GLU A 412 8.28 4.17 13.25
C GLU A 412 7.04 4.39 12.38
N CYS A 413 7.18 4.30 11.06
CA CYS A 413 6.08 4.51 10.11
C CYS A 413 4.83 3.70 10.46
N VAL A 414 5.00 2.42 10.81
CA VAL A 414 3.88 1.49 11.08
C VAL A 414 3.14 1.76 12.38
N ALA A 415 3.64 2.67 13.23
CA ALA A 415 2.88 3.14 14.40
C ALA A 415 1.60 3.90 14.00
N CYS A 416 1.63 4.53 12.82
CA CYS A 416 0.55 5.36 12.31
C CYS A 416 0.00 4.87 10.96
N HIS A 417 0.85 4.28 10.11
CA HIS A 417 0.51 3.81 8.77
C HIS A 417 0.28 2.31 8.73
N GLY A 418 -0.81 1.87 8.11
CA GLY A 418 -1.17 0.45 8.00
C GLY A 418 -0.73 -0.09 6.64
N PRO A 419 0.30 -0.97 6.55
CA PRO A 419 0.86 -1.40 5.26
C PRO A 419 -0.03 -2.39 4.51
N HIS A 420 -0.95 -3.07 5.20
CA HIS A 420 -1.81 -4.12 4.64
C HIS A 420 -3.17 -3.61 4.16
N GLY A 421 -3.52 -2.33 4.24
CA GLY A 421 -4.86 -1.87 3.88
C GLY A 421 -4.96 -0.37 3.67
N THR A 422 -6.11 0.10 3.18
CA THR A 422 -6.31 1.51 2.81
C THR A 422 -6.71 2.43 3.97
N THR A 423 -6.98 1.87 5.15
CA THR A 423 -7.65 2.59 6.25
C THR A 423 -6.80 3.68 6.89
N ASN A 424 -5.49 3.73 6.62
CA ASN A 424 -4.56 4.68 7.25
C ASN A 424 -3.78 5.54 6.23
N ASP A 425 -3.96 5.34 4.92
CA ASP A 425 -3.21 6.09 3.89
C ASP A 425 -3.89 7.41 3.49
N HIS A 426 -5.14 7.64 3.90
CA HIS A 426 -5.98 8.72 3.38
C HIS A 426 -6.40 9.81 4.37
N ASP A 427 -6.11 9.66 5.66
CA ASP A 427 -6.55 10.64 6.68
C ASP A 427 -5.55 11.78 6.95
N LEU A 428 -4.56 11.98 6.08
CA LEU A 428 -3.70 13.18 6.07
C LEU A 428 -4.05 14.14 4.92
N ARG A 429 -5.35 14.48 4.82
CA ARG A 429 -5.83 15.67 4.10
C ARG A 429 -5.38 16.95 4.80
#